data_AF-A0A7Y7BFW8-F1
#
_entry.id   AF-A0A7Y7BFW8-F1
#
_cell.length_a   1.000
_cell.length_b   1.000
_cell.length_c   1.000
_cell.angle_alpha   90.00
_cell.angle_beta   90.00
_cell.angle_gamma   90.00
#
_symmetry.space_group_name_H-M   'P 1'
#
loop_
_entity.id
_entity.type
_entity.pdbx_description
1 polymer ?
#
loop_
_entity_poly.entity_id
_entity_poly.type
_entity_poly.pdbx_seq_one_letter_code
_entity_poly.pdbx_strand_id
1 'polypeptide(L)'
;MSKGKILTLIVLLLVLIAIFTLYPILLAREYPDLTNRGTFGDSFGALNAMISGLAFAGIIYTIILQQNQLKMQSEELGLQRNELELTRRELNRSASAQEKSEQALAKQAENMELTSKISLYTAMLNSCADLISKDSGINYEEKQRIRNKMKSLSAKLEEIGDEMIK
;
A
#
# COMPACT_ATOMS: atom_id res chain seq x y z
N MET A 1 -18.80 -19.30 -2.88
CA MET A 1 -19.77 -20.32 -2.39
C MET A 1 -19.33 -21.68 -2.92
N SER A 2 -19.05 -22.69 -2.07
CA SER A 2 -18.46 -23.94 -2.55
C SER A 2 -19.46 -24.71 -3.43
N LYS A 3 -18.98 -25.37 -4.50
CA LYS A 3 -19.81 -26.12 -5.46
C LYS A 3 -20.75 -27.13 -4.77
N GLY A 4 -20.34 -27.66 -3.62
CA GLY A 4 -21.16 -28.57 -2.81
C GLY A 4 -22.45 -27.93 -2.29
N LYS A 5 -22.43 -26.67 -1.84
CA LYS A 5 -23.62 -25.98 -1.31
C LYS A 5 -24.68 -25.73 -2.39
N ILE A 6 -24.24 -25.43 -3.61
CA ILE A 6 -25.14 -25.23 -4.76
C ILE A 6 -25.82 -26.55 -5.14
N LEU A 7 -25.06 -27.65 -5.17
CA LEU A 7 -25.62 -28.98 -5.44
C LEU A 7 -26.66 -29.39 -4.39
N THR A 8 -26.39 -29.15 -3.10
CA THR A 8 -27.35 -29.44 -2.03
C THR A 8 -28.64 -28.63 -2.17
N LEU A 9 -28.56 -27.35 -2.55
CA LEU A 9 -29.73 -26.51 -2.79
C LEU A 9 -30.56 -26.99 -3.99
N ILE A 10 -29.90 -27.40 -5.07
CA ILE A 10 -30.59 -27.95 -6.26
C ILE A 10 -31.31 -29.25 -5.92
N VAL A 11 -30.67 -30.15 -5.16
CA VAL A 11 -31.31 -31.40 -4.71
C VAL A 11 -32.52 -31.12 -3.81
N LEU A 12 -32.40 -30.20 -2.85
CA LEU A 12 -33.52 -29.79 -1.99
C LEU A 12 -34.70 -29.24 -2.80
N LEU A 13 -34.43 -28.41 -3.81
CA LEU A 13 -35.45 -27.86 -4.70
C LEU A 13 -36.16 -28.95 -5.50
N LEU A 14 -35.42 -29.91 -6.07
CA LEU A 14 -35.99 -31.02 -6.84
C LEU A 14 -36.85 -31.94 -5.97
N VAL A 15 -36.43 -32.20 -4.72
CA VAL A 15 -37.22 -32.96 -3.74
C VAL A 15 -38.52 -32.23 -3.41
N LEU A 16 -38.49 -30.91 -3.20
CA LEU A 16 -39.68 -30.09 -2.97
C LEU A 16 -40.66 -30.15 -4.14
N ILE A 17 -40.17 -30.04 -5.38
CA ILE A 17 -40.99 -30.14 -6.60
C ILE A 17 -41.59 -31.54 -6.74
N ALA A 18 -40.81 -32.59 -6.47
CA ALA A 18 -41.30 -33.97 -6.51
C ALA A 18 -42.39 -34.21 -5.46
N ILE A 19 -42.22 -33.73 -4.23
CA ILE A 19 -43.25 -33.82 -3.18
C ILE A 19 -44.50 -33.07 -3.60
N PHE A 20 -44.37 -31.84 -4.10
CA PHE A 20 -45.51 -31.02 -4.51
C PHE A 20 -46.32 -31.62 -5.68
N THR A 21 -45.68 -32.41 -6.54
CA THR A 21 -46.32 -33.03 -7.72
C THR A 21 -46.83 -34.46 -7.47
N LEU A 22 -46.05 -35.33 -6.81
CA LEU A 22 -46.48 -36.71 -6.53
C LEU A 22 -47.57 -36.79 -5.46
N TYR A 23 -47.50 -35.94 -4.44
CA TYR A 23 -48.42 -35.98 -3.29
C TYR A 23 -49.90 -35.83 -3.67
N PRO A 24 -50.32 -34.81 -4.46
CA PRO A 24 -51.72 -34.70 -4.89
C PRO A 24 -52.15 -35.85 -5.82
N ILE A 25 -51.24 -36.40 -6.62
CA ILE A 25 -51.52 -37.54 -7.52
C ILE A 25 -51.79 -38.82 -6.71
N LEU A 26 -51.02 -39.06 -5.65
CA LEU A 26 -51.21 -40.20 -4.75
C LEU A 26 -52.52 -40.07 -3.97
N LEU A 27 -52.80 -38.89 -3.40
CA LEU A 27 -54.07 -38.62 -2.70
C LEU A 27 -55.30 -38.77 -3.60
N ALA A 28 -55.20 -38.38 -4.87
CA ALA A 28 -56.28 -38.54 -5.84
C ALA A 28 -56.58 -40.01 -6.17
N ARG A 29 -55.62 -40.93 -5.97
CA ARG A 29 -55.84 -42.38 -6.12
C ARG A 29 -56.43 -43.00 -4.85
N GLU A 30 -55.98 -42.60 -3.67
CA GLU A 30 -56.37 -43.21 -2.39
C GLU A 30 -57.79 -42.80 -1.93
N TYR A 31 -58.20 -41.56 -2.19
CA TYR A 31 -59.51 -41.03 -1.75
C TYR A 31 -60.32 -40.55 -2.95
N PRO A 32 -61.23 -41.32 -3.56
CA PRO A 32 -61.95 -40.89 -4.76
C PRO A 32 -63.01 -39.78 -4.52
N ASP A 33 -63.59 -39.69 -3.32
CA ASP A 33 -64.65 -38.72 -2.99
C ASP A 33 -64.11 -37.30 -2.71
N LEU A 34 -64.67 -36.30 -3.39
CA LEU A 34 -64.22 -34.90 -3.28
C LEU A 34 -64.45 -34.29 -1.88
N THR A 35 -65.50 -34.71 -1.16
CA THR A 35 -65.84 -34.15 0.15
C THR A 35 -64.77 -34.45 1.20
N ASN A 36 -64.24 -35.67 1.22
CA ASN A 36 -63.16 -36.06 2.14
C ASN A 36 -61.81 -35.44 1.75
N ARG A 37 -61.59 -35.16 0.46
CA ARG A 37 -60.40 -34.42 -0.02
C ARG A 37 -60.39 -32.97 0.46
N GLY A 38 -61.55 -32.31 0.46
CA GLY A 38 -61.69 -30.90 0.85
C GLY A 38 -61.30 -30.64 2.31
N THR A 39 -61.88 -31.39 3.25
CA THR A 39 -61.59 -31.24 4.69
C THR A 39 -60.13 -31.56 5.05
N PHE A 40 -59.52 -32.50 4.35
CA PHE A 40 -58.09 -32.77 4.51
C PHE A 40 -57.25 -31.62 3.97
N GLY A 41 -57.59 -31.06 2.80
CA GLY A 41 -56.96 -29.88 2.22
C GLY A 41 -57.04 -28.63 3.11
N ASP A 42 -58.15 -28.44 3.82
CA ASP A 42 -58.34 -27.32 4.74
C ASP A 42 -57.33 -27.33 5.91
N SER A 43 -56.91 -28.52 6.36
CA SER A 43 -55.88 -28.67 7.40
C SER A 43 -54.49 -28.20 6.93
N PHE A 44 -54.21 -28.27 5.62
CA PHE A 44 -52.98 -27.71 5.04
C PHE A 44 -53.02 -26.17 4.97
N GLY A 45 -54.20 -25.55 4.93
CA GLY A 45 -54.33 -24.09 4.97
C GLY A 45 -53.75 -23.50 6.26
N ALA A 46 -54.11 -24.09 7.41
CA ALA A 46 -53.57 -23.68 8.70
C ALA A 46 -52.05 -23.91 8.81
N LEU A 47 -51.57 -25.05 8.32
CA LEU A 47 -50.14 -25.37 8.28
C LEU A 47 -49.36 -24.39 7.38
N ASN A 48 -49.89 -24.08 6.20
CA ASN A 48 -49.29 -23.13 5.25
C ASN A 48 -49.24 -21.71 5.83
N ALA A 49 -50.28 -21.28 6.53
CA ALA A 49 -50.28 -19.99 7.22
C ALA A 49 -49.19 -19.92 8.30
N MET A 50 -49.01 -21.00 9.08
CA MET A 50 -47.99 -21.07 10.12
C MET A 50 -46.57 -21.04 9.53
N ILE A 51 -46.30 -21.84 8.50
CA ILE A 51 -45.01 -21.87 7.81
C ILE A 51 -44.72 -20.51 7.15
N SER A 52 -45.72 -19.88 6.53
CA SER A 52 -45.57 -18.54 5.93
C SER A 52 -45.27 -17.46 6.97
N GLY A 53 -45.92 -17.50 8.14
CA GLY A 53 -45.63 -16.60 9.25
C GLY A 53 -44.21 -16.77 9.80
N LEU A 54 -43.73 -18.02 9.93
CA LEU A 54 -42.36 -18.31 10.35
C LEU A 54 -41.33 -17.87 9.29
N ALA A 55 -41.61 -18.08 8.00
CA ALA A 55 -40.76 -17.59 6.91
C ALA A 55 -40.67 -16.06 6.92
N PHE A 56 -41.79 -15.36 7.12
CA PHE A 56 -41.83 -13.91 7.23
C PHE A 56 -41.06 -13.40 8.45
N ALA A 57 -41.21 -14.05 9.61
CA ALA A 57 -40.40 -13.74 10.80
C ALA A 57 -38.91 -13.95 10.55
N GLY A 58 -38.54 -15.00 9.81
CA GLY A 58 -37.17 -15.26 9.37
C GLY A 58 -36.61 -14.15 8.47
N ILE A 59 -37.42 -13.62 7.55
CA ILE A 59 -37.05 -12.47 6.70
C ILE A 59 -36.83 -11.21 7.56
N ILE A 60 -37.72 -10.90 8.49
CA ILE A 60 -37.56 -9.74 9.39
C ILE A 60 -36.28 -9.87 10.20
N TYR A 61 -36.03 -11.05 10.77
CA TYR A 61 -34.82 -11.31 11.53
C TYR A 61 -33.56 -11.12 10.68
N THR A 62 -33.56 -11.60 9.44
CA THR A 62 -32.43 -11.41 8.53
C THR A 62 -32.23 -9.96 8.13
N ILE A 63 -33.29 -9.17 7.93
CA ILE A 63 -33.18 -7.72 7.68
C ILE A 63 -32.51 -7.01 8.86
N ILE A 64 -32.92 -7.31 10.10
CA ILE A 64 -32.32 -6.73 11.30
C ILE A 64 -30.82 -7.09 11.36
N LEU A 65 -30.47 -8.35 11.10
CA LEU A 65 -29.08 -8.79 11.06
C LEU A 65 -28.28 -8.07 9.98
N GLN A 66 -28.83 -7.92 8.77
CA GLN A 66 -28.21 -7.20 7.66
C GLN A 66 -27.98 -5.71 8.00
N GLN A 67 -28.94 -5.05 8.65
CA GLN A 67 -28.78 -3.65 9.09
C GLN A 67 -27.62 -3.50 10.07
N ASN A 68 -27.49 -4.41 11.04
CA ASN A 68 -26.37 -4.39 11.98
C ASN A 68 -25.03 -4.62 11.27
N GLN A 69 -24.97 -5.54 10.31
CA GLN A 69 -23.78 -5.78 9.49
C GLN A 69 -23.36 -4.53 8.70
N LEU A 70 -24.32 -3.84 8.06
CA LEU A 70 -24.05 -2.61 7.31
C LEU A 70 -23.56 -1.47 8.21
N LYS A 71 -24.08 -1.37 9.44
CA LYS A 71 -23.62 -0.39 10.42
C LYS A 71 -22.17 -0.63 10.80
N MET A 72 -21.82 -1.87 11.16
CA MET A 72 -20.43 -2.24 11.50
C MET A 72 -19.49 -2.01 10.32
N GLN A 73 -19.90 -2.38 9.10
CA GLN A 73 -19.11 -2.15 7.90
C GLN A 73 -18.87 -0.66 7.63
N SER A 74 -19.88 0.20 7.88
CA SER A 74 -19.74 1.65 7.72
C SER A 74 -18.76 2.25 8.72
N GLU A 75 -18.79 1.78 9.97
CA GLU A 75 -17.85 2.18 11.01
C GLU A 75 -16.42 1.77 10.66
N GLU A 76 -16.22 0.53 10.20
CA GLU A 76 -14.92 0.03 9.77
C GLU A 76 -14.36 0.84 8.59
N LEU A 77 -15.18 1.18 7.60
CA LEU A 77 -14.78 2.05 6.50
C LEU A 77 -14.38 3.45 6.97
N GLY A 78 -15.04 3.98 8.01
CA GLY A 78 -14.66 5.23 8.64
C GLY A 78 -13.27 5.16 9.27
N LEU A 79 -12.99 4.09 10.02
CA LEU A 79 -11.68 3.86 10.62
C LEU A 79 -10.58 3.69 9.56
N GLN A 80 -10.83 2.90 8.50
CA GLN A 80 -9.88 2.72 7.40
C GLN A 80 -9.55 4.04 6.69
N ARG A 81 -10.53 4.94 6.51
CA ARG A 81 -10.28 6.27 5.93
C ARG A 81 -9.39 7.13 6.80
N ASN A 82 -9.59 7.10 8.12
CA ASN A 82 -8.74 7.83 9.06
C ASN A 82 -7.29 7.31 9.03
N GLU A 83 -7.12 5.99 9.05
CA GLU A 83 -5.79 5.36 8.97
C GLU A 83 -5.05 5.73 7.66
N LEU A 84 -5.77 5.76 6.53
CA LEU A 84 -5.22 6.22 5.25
C LEU A 84 -4.81 7.68 5.28
N GLU A 85 -5.56 8.54 5.97
CA GLU A 85 -5.21 9.95 6.12
C GLU A 85 -3.92 10.13 6.96
N LEU A 86 -3.82 9.41 8.07
CA LEU A 86 -2.62 9.38 8.91
C LEU A 86 -1.40 8.86 8.14
N THR A 87 -1.57 7.77 7.40
CA THR A 87 -0.53 7.20 6.53
C THR A 87 -0.06 8.20 5.49
N ARG A 88 -0.98 8.92 4.83
CA ARG A 88 -0.63 9.98 3.86
C ARG A 88 0.15 11.13 4.52
N ARG A 89 -0.23 11.53 5.73
CA ARG A 89 0.51 12.56 6.47
C ARG A 89 1.94 12.14 6.78
N GLU A 90 2.14 10.90 7.24
CA GLU A 90 3.49 10.38 7.52
C GLU A 90 4.33 10.21 6.25
N LEU A 91 3.73 9.75 5.14
CA LEU A 91 4.41 9.70 3.84
C LEU A 91 4.86 11.07 3.36
N ASN A 92 4.02 12.10 3.48
CA ASN A 92 4.39 13.47 3.13
C ASN A 92 5.54 13.99 4.00
N ARG A 93 5.52 13.71 5.31
CA ARG A 93 6.62 14.07 6.21
C ARG A 93 7.92 13.36 5.81
N SER A 94 7.85 12.08 5.48
CA SER A 94 9.00 11.30 5.01
C SER A 94 9.55 11.85 3.69
N ALA A 95 8.67 12.22 2.76
CA ALA A 95 9.08 12.83 1.48
C ALA A 95 9.81 14.16 1.70
N SER A 96 9.28 15.04 2.56
CA SER A 96 9.96 16.30 2.91
C SER A 96 11.28 16.09 3.65
N ALA A 97 11.39 15.06 4.49
CA ALA A 97 12.66 14.70 5.14
C ALA A 97 13.68 14.19 4.12
N GLN A 98 13.23 13.42 3.12
CA GLN A 98 14.08 12.89 2.06
C GLN A 98 14.58 13.99 1.14
N GLU A 99 13.74 14.95 0.76
CA GLU A 99 14.16 16.13 -0.02
C GLU A 99 15.24 16.95 0.70
N LYS A 100 15.06 17.18 2.01
CA LYS A 100 16.10 17.84 2.83
C LYS A 100 17.39 17.02 2.90
N SER A 101 17.28 15.70 3.00
CA SER A 101 18.44 14.81 2.99
C SER A 101 19.16 14.84 1.63
N GLU A 102 18.43 14.89 0.53
CA GLU A 102 18.99 15.03 -0.82
C GLU A 102 19.76 16.34 -0.97
N GLN A 103 19.18 17.46 -0.51
CA GLN A 103 19.86 18.75 -0.49
C GLN A 103 21.14 18.74 0.36
N ALA A 104 21.08 18.11 1.55
CA ALA A 104 22.25 17.98 2.41
C ALA A 104 23.34 17.11 1.77
N LEU A 105 22.95 16.02 1.11
CA LEU A 105 23.88 15.15 0.36
C LEU A 105 24.50 15.86 -0.84
N ALA A 106 23.72 16.66 -1.58
CA ALA A 106 24.23 17.46 -2.68
C ALA A 106 25.30 18.45 -2.20
N LYS A 107 25.02 19.17 -1.09
CA LYS A 107 25.99 20.07 -0.46
C LYS A 107 27.21 19.33 0.09
N GLN A 108 27.02 18.12 0.60
CA GLN A 108 28.13 17.27 1.04
C GLN A 108 29.03 16.85 -0.12
N ALA A 109 28.44 16.49 -1.27
CA ALA A 109 29.18 16.15 -2.49
C ALA A 109 29.99 17.34 -3.02
N GLU A 110 29.41 18.54 -3.01
CA GLU A 110 30.11 19.79 -3.38
C GLU A 110 31.32 20.05 -2.47
N ASN A 111 31.14 19.95 -1.15
CA ASN A 111 32.24 20.08 -0.19
C ASN A 111 33.33 19.02 -0.39
N MET A 112 32.95 17.81 -0.80
CA MET A 112 33.88 16.73 -1.09
C MET A 112 34.68 17.00 -2.38
N GLU A 113 34.06 17.58 -3.41
CA GLU A 113 34.76 18.06 -4.60
C GLU A 113 35.80 19.13 -4.24
N LEU A 114 35.41 20.09 -3.41
CA LEU A 114 36.31 21.16 -2.94
C LEU A 114 37.51 20.59 -2.18
N THR A 115 37.25 19.65 -1.27
CA THR A 115 38.30 18.96 -0.50
C THR A 115 39.26 18.20 -1.43
N SER A 116 38.74 17.58 -2.48
CA SER A 116 39.53 16.90 -3.51
C SER A 116 40.44 17.89 -4.28
N LYS A 117 39.89 19.03 -4.71
CA LYS A 117 40.66 20.11 -5.38
C LYS A 117 41.79 20.64 -4.48
N ILE A 118 41.49 20.90 -3.20
CA ILE A 118 42.50 21.34 -2.21
C ILE A 118 43.60 20.31 -2.06
N SER A 119 43.23 19.03 -1.95
CA SER A 119 44.19 17.92 -1.82
C SER A 119 45.09 17.81 -3.05
N LEU A 120 44.54 17.97 -4.26
CA LEU A 120 45.31 18.00 -5.52
C LEU A 120 46.29 19.18 -5.56
N TYR A 121 45.84 20.39 -5.28
CA TYR A 121 46.72 21.57 -5.28
C TYR A 121 47.80 21.49 -4.21
N THR A 122 47.48 20.97 -3.03
CA THR A 122 48.45 20.72 -1.94
C THR A 122 49.51 19.70 -2.38
N ALA A 123 49.11 18.60 -3.01
CA ALA A 123 50.04 17.60 -3.54
C ALA A 123 50.94 18.18 -4.64
N MET A 124 50.40 18.99 -5.54
CA MET A 124 51.17 19.68 -6.58
C MET A 124 52.17 20.68 -5.99
N LEU A 125 51.78 21.41 -4.95
CA LEU A 125 52.67 22.34 -4.23
C LEU A 125 53.83 21.60 -3.57
N ASN A 126 53.53 20.51 -2.86
CA ASN A 126 54.55 19.69 -2.22
C ASN A 126 55.52 19.11 -3.25
N SER A 127 55.03 18.63 -4.40
CA SER A 127 55.88 18.16 -5.49
C SER A 127 56.80 19.27 -6.05
N CYS A 128 56.28 20.50 -6.19
CA CYS A 128 57.10 21.63 -6.63
C CYS A 128 58.16 22.02 -5.58
N ALA A 129 57.81 21.98 -4.30
CA ALA A 129 58.72 22.26 -3.19
C ALA A 129 59.85 21.21 -3.10
N ASP A 130 59.53 19.94 -3.34
CA ASP A 130 60.50 18.84 -3.41
C ASP A 130 61.51 19.03 -4.55
N LEU A 131 61.06 19.45 -5.74
CA LEU A 131 61.94 19.73 -6.88
C LEU A 131 62.92 20.90 -6.61
N ILE A 132 62.51 21.87 -5.80
CA ILE A 132 63.34 23.03 -5.43
C ILE A 132 64.30 22.71 -4.28
N SER A 133 63.89 21.86 -3.34
CA SER A 133 64.66 21.50 -2.14
C SER A 133 65.75 20.46 -2.41
N LYS A 134 65.50 19.53 -3.34
CA LYS A 134 66.54 18.65 -3.87
C LYS A 134 67.35 19.41 -4.92
N ASP A 135 68.67 19.27 -4.89
CA ASP A 135 69.59 19.78 -5.91
C ASP A 135 69.40 19.00 -7.23
N SER A 136 68.23 19.13 -7.84
CA SER A 136 67.75 18.23 -8.89
C SER A 136 68.36 18.52 -10.27
N GLY A 137 69.51 19.21 -10.34
CA GLY A 137 70.15 19.62 -11.59
C GLY A 137 69.35 20.66 -12.40
N ILE A 138 68.41 21.35 -11.77
CA ILE A 138 67.45 22.27 -12.42
C ILE A 138 68.11 23.62 -12.70
N ASN A 139 68.03 24.07 -13.96
CA ASN A 139 68.49 25.40 -14.41
C ASN A 139 67.75 26.54 -13.66
N TYR A 140 68.42 27.68 -13.47
CA TYR A 140 67.82 28.93 -12.96
C TYR A 140 66.45 29.28 -13.59
N GLU A 141 66.30 29.20 -14.91
CA GLU A 141 65.01 29.50 -15.57
C GLU A 141 63.89 28.54 -15.15
N GLU A 142 64.20 27.26 -15.04
CA GLU A 142 63.25 26.22 -14.67
C GLU A 142 62.90 26.31 -13.17
N LYS A 143 63.86 26.68 -12.32
CA LYS A 143 63.63 27.04 -10.92
C LYS A 143 62.71 28.27 -10.78
N GLN A 144 62.80 29.25 -11.66
CA GLN A 144 61.88 30.40 -11.68
C GLN A 144 60.48 30.01 -12.18
N ARG A 145 60.38 29.13 -13.20
CA ARG A 145 59.08 28.59 -13.63
C ARG A 145 58.36 27.84 -12.50
N ILE A 146 59.07 26.99 -11.76
CA ILE A 146 58.50 26.26 -10.63
C ILE A 146 58.07 27.23 -9.52
N ARG A 147 58.89 28.23 -9.17
CA ARG A 147 58.51 29.27 -8.19
C ARG A 147 57.26 30.06 -8.60
N ASN A 148 57.16 30.44 -9.88
CA ASN A 148 55.97 31.14 -10.39
C ASN A 148 54.73 30.24 -10.35
N LYS A 149 54.88 28.94 -10.64
CA LYS A 149 53.81 27.95 -10.54
C LYS A 149 53.39 27.68 -9.09
N MET A 150 54.33 27.69 -8.15
CA MET A 150 54.01 27.61 -6.72
C MET A 150 53.21 28.83 -6.26
N LYS A 151 53.62 30.04 -6.65
CA LYS A 151 52.88 31.28 -6.33
C LYS A 151 51.46 31.26 -6.89
N SER A 152 51.25 30.73 -8.10
CA SER A 152 49.91 30.65 -8.68
C SER A 152 49.05 29.56 -8.02
N LEU A 153 49.65 28.44 -7.62
CA LEU A 153 48.95 27.39 -6.85
C LEU A 153 48.58 27.85 -5.43
N SER A 154 49.48 28.59 -4.75
CA SER A 154 49.17 29.15 -3.43
C SER A 154 48.05 30.20 -3.50
N ALA A 155 48.07 31.07 -4.52
CA ALA A 155 47.01 32.05 -4.74
C ALA A 155 45.64 31.38 -4.96
N LYS A 156 45.58 30.28 -5.71
CA LYS A 156 44.33 29.51 -5.91
C LYS A 156 43.83 28.82 -4.65
N LEU A 157 44.73 28.39 -3.76
CA LEU A 157 44.34 27.82 -2.46
C LEU A 157 43.83 28.89 -1.51
N GLU A 158 44.43 30.08 -1.51
CA GLU A 158 43.95 31.25 -0.76
C GLU A 158 42.55 31.67 -1.24
N GLU A 159 42.32 31.74 -2.55
CA GLU A 159 41.01 32.04 -3.15
C GLU A 159 39.93 31.03 -2.70
N ILE A 160 40.24 29.73 -2.77
CA ILE A 160 39.35 28.66 -2.28
C ILE A 160 39.12 28.76 -0.76
N GLY A 161 40.15 29.16 0.00
CA GLY A 161 40.06 29.38 1.45
C GLY A 161 39.12 30.54 1.80
N ASP A 162 39.22 31.66 1.07
CA ASP A 162 38.39 32.84 1.26
C ASP A 162 36.92 32.58 0.88
N GLU A 163 36.66 31.73 -0.12
CA GLU A 163 35.31 31.29 -0.48
C GLU A 163 34.65 30.43 0.60
N MET A 164 35.41 29.63 1.37
CA MET A 164 34.87 28.78 2.44
C MET A 164 34.51 29.53 3.73
N ILE A 165 35.06 30.74 3.94
CA ILE A 165 34.88 31.52 5.18
C ILE A 165 33.66 32.46 5.09
N LYS A 166 33.09 32.67 3.89
CA LYS A 166 31.85 33.43 3.67
C LYS A 166 30.59 32.59 3.85
#